data_AF-A0A9W8EDV1-F1
#
_entry.id   AF-A0A9W8EDV1-F1
#
_cell.length_a   1.000
_cell.length_b   1.000
_cell.length_c   1.000
_cell.angle_alpha   90.00
_cell.angle_beta   90.00
_cell.angle_gamma   90.00
#
_symmetry.space_group_name_H-M   'P 1'
#
loop_
_entity.id
_entity.type
_entity.pdbx_description
1 polymer ?
#
loop_
_entity_poly.entity_id
_entity_poly.type
_entity_poly.pdbx_seq_one_letter_code
_entity_poly.pdbx_strand_id
1 'polypeptide(L)'
;MVEHASIVNDLHRLMPVTTIRSVLRAIHPRFGCSKGSADEAARSLYMYTKLLNYLLLVSKLQKAERNDVVVLRLAMGQCMRRLVDAQYVQSPEDARSFVRRLENISASSSQPLRLTLFDLRMLILGAWKSQRHLCVPYLYQLACRQWKFADVSGFRRLSAVVLSFYVREYTSGEECVASSVITGILEDLNQRAIGLSPHHYSMLILYFGKIGNMSEALKVLERAMDDPAAQKTEAIYYNTFRAVAYSLSPRLEGKGREQTSEDLDTRSA
;
A
#
# COMPACT_ATOMS: atom_id res chain seq x y z
N MET A 1 -9.25 -5.37 -29.81
CA MET A 1 -8.23 -4.35 -29.44
C MET A 1 -8.39 -3.01 -30.17
N VAL A 2 -9.01 -2.97 -31.36
CA VAL A 2 -9.18 -1.73 -32.17
C VAL A 2 -10.19 -0.75 -31.56
N GLU A 3 -11.30 -1.23 -30.99
CA GLU A 3 -12.35 -0.37 -30.40
C GLU A 3 -11.88 0.40 -29.16
N HIS A 4 -11.06 -0.23 -28.32
CA HIS A 4 -10.55 0.40 -27.10
C HIS A 4 -9.58 1.55 -27.41
N ALA A 5 -8.82 1.47 -28.50
CA ALA A 5 -7.96 2.55 -28.95
C ALA A 5 -8.76 3.72 -29.56
N SER A 6 -9.84 3.42 -30.28
CA SER A 6 -10.76 4.43 -30.81
C SER A 6 -11.43 5.24 -29.70
N ILE A 7 -12.07 4.55 -28.73
CA ILE A 7 -12.77 5.19 -27.62
C ILE A 7 -11.82 6.08 -26.81
N VAL A 8 -10.58 5.64 -26.59
CA VAL A 8 -9.60 6.43 -25.82
C VAL A 8 -9.06 7.62 -26.63
N ASN A 9 -8.89 7.48 -27.94
CA ASN A 9 -8.55 8.61 -28.80
C ASN A 9 -9.68 9.65 -28.84
N ASP A 10 -10.94 9.21 -28.84
CA ASP A 10 -12.09 10.11 -28.80
C ASP A 10 -12.22 10.78 -27.42
N LEU A 11 -11.98 10.06 -26.33
CA LEU A 11 -11.90 10.62 -24.98
C LEU A 11 -10.75 11.62 -24.83
N HIS A 12 -9.60 11.36 -25.46
CA HIS A 12 -8.45 12.25 -25.45
C HIS A 12 -8.67 13.50 -26.31
N ARG A 13 -9.40 13.38 -27.42
CA ARG A 13 -9.88 14.54 -28.20
C ARG A 13 -10.83 15.42 -27.38
N LEU A 14 -11.68 14.81 -26.53
CA LEU A 14 -12.61 15.52 -25.66
C LEU A 14 -11.96 16.10 -24.39
N MET A 15 -10.92 15.45 -23.86
CA MET A 15 -10.10 15.94 -22.75
C MET A 15 -8.61 15.86 -23.08
N PRO A 16 -8.09 16.86 -23.80
CA PRO A 16 -6.67 17.00 -24.07
C PRO A 16 -5.85 17.15 -22.77
N VAL A 17 -4.57 16.76 -22.81
CA VAL A 17 -3.67 16.88 -21.65
C VAL A 17 -3.54 18.32 -21.16
N THR A 18 -3.69 19.32 -22.05
CA THR A 18 -3.74 20.75 -21.69
C THR A 18 -4.95 21.09 -20.82
N THR A 19 -6.12 20.53 -21.11
CA THR A 19 -7.33 20.67 -20.29
C THR A 19 -7.19 19.94 -18.96
N ILE A 20 -6.57 18.76 -18.94
CA ILE A 20 -6.28 18.06 -17.67
C ILE A 20 -5.30 18.87 -16.83
N ARG A 21 -4.30 19.49 -17.46
CA ARG A 21 -3.33 20.36 -16.78
C ARG A 21 -4.00 21.61 -16.21
N SER A 22 -4.95 22.22 -16.92
CA SER A 22 -5.70 23.37 -16.40
C SER A 22 -6.63 22.97 -15.26
N VAL A 23 -7.32 21.83 -15.36
CA VAL A 23 -8.11 21.24 -14.28
C VAL A 23 -7.21 20.95 -13.08
N LEU A 24 -6.10 20.25 -13.25
CA LEU A 24 -5.17 19.97 -12.16
C LEU A 24 -4.61 21.24 -11.54
N ARG A 25 -4.26 22.28 -12.32
CA ARG A 25 -3.86 23.59 -11.82
C ARG A 25 -4.98 24.38 -11.15
N ALA A 26 -6.26 24.12 -11.43
CA ALA A 26 -7.37 24.73 -10.74
C ALA A 26 -7.64 24.05 -9.38
N ILE A 27 -7.40 22.74 -9.30
CA ILE A 27 -7.65 21.96 -8.08
C ILE A 27 -6.40 22.03 -7.15
N HIS A 28 -5.17 22.00 -7.68
CA HIS A 28 -3.89 21.99 -6.92
C HIS A 28 -3.64 23.18 -5.95
N PRO A 29 -3.98 24.45 -6.27
CA PRO A 29 -3.79 25.59 -5.37
C PRO A 29 -4.75 25.57 -4.18
N ARG A 30 -5.86 24.82 -4.25
CA ARG A 30 -6.86 24.73 -3.18
C ARG A 30 -6.51 23.72 -2.09
N PHE A 31 -5.65 22.73 -2.35
CA PHE A 31 -5.21 21.76 -1.33
C PHE A 31 -4.06 22.25 -0.46
N GLY A 32 -3.64 23.50 -0.63
CA GLY A 32 -2.63 24.11 0.22
C GLY A 32 -3.16 24.59 1.57
N CYS A 33 -4.45 24.86 1.75
CA CYS A 33 -4.85 25.68 2.90
C CYS A 33 -6.35 25.72 3.30
N SER A 34 -7.16 24.66 3.09
CA SER A 34 -8.52 24.68 3.67
C SER A 34 -8.82 23.44 4.51
N LYS A 35 -9.37 23.69 5.71
CA LYS A 35 -9.99 22.73 6.62
C LYS A 35 -11.23 22.10 5.95
N GLY A 36 -11.02 21.31 4.91
CA GLY A 36 -12.09 20.56 4.25
C GLY A 36 -12.63 19.46 5.16
N SER A 37 -13.82 18.95 4.85
CA SER A 37 -14.35 17.78 5.56
C SER A 37 -13.68 16.48 5.06
N ALA A 38 -13.71 15.42 5.87
CA ALA A 38 -13.22 14.09 5.45
C ALA A 38 -13.94 13.57 4.19
N ASP A 39 -15.19 13.98 3.96
CA ASP A 39 -15.96 13.64 2.76
C ASP A 39 -15.41 14.31 1.49
N GLU A 40 -15.05 15.59 1.58
CA GLU A 40 -14.42 16.32 0.47
C GLU A 40 -13.05 15.74 0.13
N ALA A 41 -12.28 15.38 1.16
CA ALA A 41 -10.99 14.71 0.98
C ALA A 41 -11.16 13.34 0.28
N ALA A 42 -12.13 12.53 0.72
CA ALA A 42 -12.42 11.23 0.10
C ALA A 42 -12.87 11.37 -1.36
N ARG A 43 -13.76 12.32 -1.66
CA ARG A 43 -14.20 12.61 -3.05
C ARG A 43 -13.04 13.07 -3.92
N SER A 44 -12.19 13.94 -3.41
CA SER A 44 -11.01 14.42 -4.12
C SER A 44 -10.04 13.27 -4.42
N LEU A 45 -9.75 12.44 -3.42
CA LEU A 45 -8.87 11.28 -3.59
C LEU A 45 -9.43 10.28 -4.62
N TYR A 46 -10.73 10.03 -4.58
CA TYR A 46 -11.42 9.18 -5.55
C TYR A 46 -11.26 9.73 -6.97
N MET A 47 -11.55 11.02 -7.18
CA MET A 47 -11.41 11.67 -8.49
C MET A 47 -9.98 11.65 -9.00
N TYR A 48 -9.00 11.90 -8.12
CA TYR A 48 -7.58 11.82 -8.47
C TYR A 48 -7.16 10.41 -8.90
N THR A 49 -7.65 9.39 -8.23
CA THR A 49 -7.36 7.99 -8.59
C THR A 49 -7.85 7.69 -10.00
N LYS A 50 -9.06 8.15 -10.36
CA LYS A 50 -9.63 7.95 -11.70
C LYS A 50 -8.90 8.72 -12.79
N LEU A 51 -8.59 9.98 -12.54
CA LEU A 51 -7.81 10.79 -13.46
C LEU A 51 -6.40 10.19 -13.68
N LEU A 52 -5.81 9.58 -12.65
CA LEU A 52 -4.48 8.98 -12.75
C LEU A 52 -4.49 7.76 -13.67
N ASN A 53 -5.54 6.93 -13.57
CA ASN A 53 -5.73 5.80 -14.47
C ASN A 53 -5.95 6.23 -15.91
N TYR A 54 -6.73 7.29 -16.12
CA TYR A 54 -6.93 7.86 -17.45
C TYR A 54 -5.62 8.35 -18.05
N LEU A 55 -4.82 9.12 -17.29
CA LEU A 55 -3.50 9.58 -17.72
C LEU A 55 -2.54 8.42 -18.02
N LEU A 56 -2.56 7.37 -17.19
CA LEU A 56 -1.80 6.15 -17.44
C LEU A 56 -2.15 5.50 -18.79
N LEU A 57 -3.43 5.45 -19.11
CA LEU A 57 -3.93 4.90 -20.37
C LEU A 57 -3.51 5.76 -21.56
N VAL A 58 -3.68 7.07 -21.46
CA VAL A 58 -3.24 8.04 -22.48
C VAL A 58 -1.73 7.92 -22.72
N SER A 59 -0.91 7.84 -21.66
CA SER A 59 0.56 7.72 -21.79
C SER A 59 1.03 6.48 -22.56
N LYS A 60 0.24 5.40 -22.56
CA LYS A 60 0.54 4.18 -23.30
C LYS A 60 0.21 4.30 -24.79
N LEU A 61 -0.82 5.09 -25.11
CA LEU A 61 -1.34 5.24 -26.48
C LEU A 61 -0.70 6.42 -27.21
N GLN A 62 -0.37 7.50 -26.50
CA GLN A 62 0.11 8.78 -27.04
C GLN A 62 1.56 9.02 -26.62
N LYS A 63 2.53 8.42 -27.35
CA LYS A 63 3.96 8.48 -27.00
C LYS A 63 4.54 9.90 -27.00
N ALA A 64 4.01 10.81 -27.80
CA ALA A 64 4.49 12.19 -27.94
C ALA A 64 4.32 13.01 -26.64
N GLU A 65 3.28 12.74 -25.85
CA GLU A 65 2.96 13.49 -24.63
C GLU A 65 3.45 12.80 -23.35
N ARG A 66 4.26 11.73 -23.48
CA ARG A 66 4.63 10.86 -22.36
C ARG A 66 5.29 11.61 -21.21
N ASN A 67 6.16 12.59 -21.50
CA ASN A 67 6.86 13.37 -20.48
C ASN A 67 5.91 14.27 -19.69
N ASP A 68 5.00 14.95 -20.39
CA ASP A 68 3.98 15.80 -19.78
C ASP A 68 3.03 15.00 -18.89
N VAL A 69 2.63 13.81 -19.35
CA VAL A 69 1.80 12.91 -18.57
C VAL A 69 2.55 12.37 -17.35
N VAL A 70 3.85 12.11 -17.44
CA VAL A 70 4.67 11.70 -16.27
C VAL A 70 4.69 12.80 -15.21
N VAL A 71 4.87 14.07 -15.58
CA VAL A 71 4.85 15.19 -14.63
C VAL A 71 3.49 15.29 -13.94
N LEU A 72 2.38 15.18 -14.68
CA LEU A 72 1.04 15.22 -14.09
C LEU A 72 0.79 14.04 -13.14
N ARG A 73 1.26 12.84 -13.49
CA ARG A 73 1.18 11.65 -12.61
C ARG A 73 1.94 11.84 -11.30
N LEU A 74 3.14 12.43 -11.35
CA LEU A 74 3.93 12.72 -10.16
C LEU A 74 3.23 13.77 -9.27
N ALA A 75 2.74 14.86 -9.87
CA ALA A 75 2.00 15.89 -9.14
C ALA A 75 0.75 15.32 -8.47
N MET A 76 -0.03 14.50 -9.18
CA MET A 76 -1.21 13.83 -8.63
C MET A 76 -0.85 12.85 -7.51
N GLY A 77 0.24 12.09 -7.64
CA GLY A 77 0.73 11.24 -6.56
C GLY A 77 1.04 12.03 -5.28
N GLN A 78 1.62 13.23 -5.41
CA GLN A 78 1.86 14.12 -4.27
C GLN A 78 0.56 14.70 -3.70
N CYS A 79 -0.42 15.05 -4.53
CA CYS A 79 -1.75 15.48 -4.07
C CYS A 79 -2.47 14.35 -3.31
N MET A 80 -2.47 13.13 -3.84
CA MET A 80 -3.04 11.96 -3.17
C MET A 80 -2.36 11.72 -1.83
N ARG A 81 -1.03 11.87 -1.75
CA ARG A 81 -0.27 11.80 -0.50
C ARG A 81 -0.73 12.80 0.55
N ARG A 82 -0.97 14.05 0.15
CA ARG A 82 -1.49 15.11 1.04
C ARG A 82 -2.96 14.94 1.41
N LEU A 83 -3.76 14.24 0.60
CA LEU A 83 -5.15 13.95 0.92
C LEU A 83 -5.33 12.79 1.90
N VAL A 84 -4.39 11.84 1.88
CA VAL A 84 -4.29 10.76 2.86
C VAL A 84 -3.49 11.20 4.11
N ASP A 85 -3.22 12.50 4.24
CA ASP A 85 -2.38 13.05 5.30
C ASP A 85 -3.02 12.92 6.69
N ALA A 86 -2.19 12.99 7.73
CA ALA A 86 -2.52 12.73 9.13
C ALA A 86 -3.63 13.61 9.71
N GLN A 87 -4.09 14.64 9.00
CA GLN A 87 -5.20 15.46 9.47
C GLN A 87 -6.53 14.69 9.53
N TYR A 88 -6.75 13.72 8.63
CA TYR A 88 -8.02 12.97 8.57
C TYR A 88 -7.92 11.53 9.07
N VAL A 89 -6.73 10.95 9.09
CA VAL A 89 -6.50 9.55 9.45
C VAL A 89 -5.44 9.50 10.55
N GLN A 90 -5.91 9.57 11.80
CA GLN A 90 -5.05 9.52 13.00
C GLN A 90 -5.15 8.19 13.71
N SER A 91 -6.28 7.50 13.58
CA SER A 91 -6.56 6.21 14.19
C SER A 91 -6.95 5.13 13.17
N PRO A 92 -6.89 3.84 13.54
CA PRO A 92 -7.49 2.76 12.75
C PRO A 92 -8.98 2.98 12.46
N GLU A 93 -9.74 3.55 13.40
CA GLU A 93 -11.16 3.89 13.24
C GLU A 93 -11.36 4.95 12.15
N ASP A 94 -10.53 5.99 12.12
CA ASP A 94 -10.55 7.01 11.08
C ASP A 94 -10.23 6.42 9.72
N ALA A 95 -9.20 5.56 9.65
CA ALA A 95 -8.82 4.88 8.43
C ALA A 95 -9.96 4.00 7.90
N ARG A 96 -10.63 3.24 8.78
CA ARG A 96 -11.80 2.43 8.44
C ARG A 96 -12.96 3.29 7.92
N SER A 97 -13.24 4.39 8.61
CA SER A 97 -14.30 5.35 8.23
C SER A 97 -14.01 5.98 6.87
N PHE A 98 -12.77 6.42 6.66
CA PHE A 98 -12.31 7.04 5.42
C PHE A 98 -12.40 6.07 4.22
N VAL A 99 -11.94 4.83 4.39
CA VAL A 99 -12.06 3.80 3.34
C VAL A 99 -13.52 3.43 3.07
N ARG A 100 -14.38 3.40 4.10
CA ARG A 100 -15.83 3.20 3.91
C ARG A 100 -16.47 4.33 3.09
N ARG A 101 -16.02 5.57 3.25
CA ARG A 101 -16.47 6.69 2.41
C ARG A 101 -16.08 6.47 0.94
N LEU A 102 -14.85 6.03 0.67
CA LEU A 102 -14.42 5.67 -0.70
C LEU A 102 -15.26 4.54 -1.29
N GLU A 103 -15.57 3.51 -0.49
CA GLU A 103 -16.45 2.41 -0.88
C GLU A 103 -17.85 2.92 -1.25
N ASN A 104 -18.43 3.78 -0.43
CA ASN A 104 -19.76 4.36 -0.67
C ASN A 104 -19.80 5.22 -1.95
N ILE A 105 -18.78 6.07 -2.16
CA ILE A 105 -18.65 6.88 -3.38
C ILE A 105 -18.54 5.96 -4.60
N SER A 106 -17.74 4.90 -4.49
CA SER A 106 -17.61 3.90 -5.56
C SER A 106 -18.93 3.19 -5.85
N ALA A 107 -19.67 2.77 -4.83
CA ALA A 107 -20.93 2.04 -4.98
C ALA A 107 -22.03 2.90 -5.63
N SER A 108 -22.10 4.18 -5.29
CA SER A 108 -23.05 5.16 -5.85
C SER A 108 -22.67 5.68 -7.24
N SER A 109 -21.45 5.42 -7.69
CA SER A 109 -20.98 5.82 -9.01
C SER A 109 -21.44 4.84 -10.11
N SER A 110 -21.54 5.34 -11.34
CA SER A 110 -21.82 4.52 -12.52
C SER A 110 -20.77 3.42 -12.71
N GLN A 111 -21.16 2.30 -13.34
CA GLN A 111 -20.28 1.13 -13.52
C GLN A 111 -18.86 1.46 -14.04
N PRO A 112 -18.65 2.31 -15.07
CA PRO A 112 -17.29 2.64 -15.55
C PRO A 112 -16.47 3.45 -14.55
N LEU A 113 -17.13 4.11 -13.60
CA LEU A 113 -16.49 4.92 -12.56
C LEU A 113 -16.24 4.13 -11.28
N ARG A 114 -16.83 2.95 -11.06
CA ARG A 114 -16.53 2.14 -9.85
C ARG A 114 -15.04 1.85 -9.69
N LEU A 115 -14.53 1.87 -8.46
CA LEU A 115 -13.15 1.49 -8.17
C LEU A 115 -12.88 0.08 -8.69
N THR A 116 -11.77 -0.07 -9.40
CA THR A 116 -11.26 -1.33 -9.92
C THR A 116 -10.15 -1.85 -9.00
N LEU A 117 -9.77 -3.11 -9.17
CA LEU A 117 -8.58 -3.65 -8.49
C LEU A 117 -7.32 -2.84 -8.78
N PHE A 118 -7.21 -2.27 -9.98
CA PHE A 118 -6.10 -1.40 -10.34
C PHE A 118 -6.13 -0.08 -9.55
N ASP A 119 -7.31 0.53 -9.40
CA ASP A 119 -7.50 1.73 -8.56
C ASP A 119 -7.07 1.47 -7.12
N LEU A 120 -7.54 0.36 -6.53
CA LEU A 120 -7.23 -0.01 -5.15
C LEU A 120 -5.75 -0.31 -4.95
N ARG A 121 -5.11 -0.96 -5.93
CA ARG A 121 -3.65 -1.15 -5.92
C ARG A 121 -2.90 0.18 -5.92
N MET A 122 -3.34 1.16 -6.72
CA MET A 122 -2.73 2.48 -6.76
C MET A 122 -2.94 3.25 -5.45
N LEU A 123 -4.12 3.13 -4.83
CA LEU A 123 -4.40 3.71 -3.52
C LEU A 123 -3.52 3.10 -2.42
N ILE A 124 -3.33 1.78 -2.42
CA ILE A 124 -2.44 1.09 -1.48
C ILE A 124 -0.98 1.55 -1.64
N LEU A 125 -0.49 1.62 -2.88
CA LEU A 125 0.87 2.11 -3.17
C LEU A 125 1.03 3.60 -2.79
N GLY A 126 -0.01 4.41 -3.01
CA GLY A 126 -0.06 5.81 -2.62
C GLY A 126 0.00 5.98 -1.12
N ALA A 127 -0.83 5.24 -0.37
CA ALA A 127 -0.82 5.22 1.09
C ALA A 127 0.57 4.81 1.64
N TRP A 128 1.20 3.79 1.04
CA TRP A 128 2.56 3.38 1.39
C TRP A 128 3.59 4.48 1.17
N LYS A 129 3.67 5.05 -0.05
CA LYS A 129 4.63 6.12 -0.36
C LYS A 129 4.44 7.37 0.49
N SER A 130 3.27 7.48 1.11
CA SER A 130 2.90 8.58 2.00
C SER A 130 3.34 8.36 3.45
N GLN A 131 3.82 7.16 3.81
CA GLN A 131 4.02 6.71 5.20
C GLN A 131 2.70 6.74 6.01
N ARG A 132 1.56 6.53 5.33
CA ARG A 132 0.21 6.57 5.93
C ARG A 132 -0.39 5.17 5.93
N HIS A 133 0.12 4.35 6.84
CA HIS A 133 -0.05 2.90 6.79
C HIS A 133 -1.42 2.39 7.26
N LEU A 134 -2.15 3.20 8.04
CA LEU A 134 -3.42 2.81 8.67
C LEU A 134 -4.52 2.48 7.66
N CYS A 135 -4.51 3.08 6.46
CA CYS A 135 -5.51 2.80 5.42
C CYS A 135 -5.27 1.49 4.67
N VAL A 136 -4.06 0.95 4.69
CA VAL A 136 -3.67 -0.18 3.84
C VAL A 136 -4.49 -1.45 4.11
N PRO A 137 -4.78 -1.87 5.36
CA PRO A 137 -5.60 -3.05 5.64
C PRO A 137 -7.00 -2.92 5.08
N TYR A 138 -7.62 -1.75 5.27
CA TYR A 138 -9.00 -1.52 4.87
C TYR A 138 -9.11 -1.42 3.34
N LEU A 139 -8.13 -0.81 2.67
CA LEU A 139 -8.05 -0.79 1.20
C LEU A 139 -7.82 -2.20 0.63
N TYR A 140 -6.99 -3.01 1.30
CA TYR A 140 -6.78 -4.41 0.92
C TYR A 140 -8.06 -5.23 1.08
N GLN A 141 -8.76 -5.14 2.22
CA GLN A 141 -10.05 -5.80 2.43
C GLN A 141 -11.11 -5.38 1.40
N LEU A 142 -11.14 -4.08 1.04
CA LEU A 142 -12.02 -3.60 -0.01
C LEU A 142 -11.68 -4.25 -1.37
N ALA A 143 -10.39 -4.43 -1.67
CA ALA A 143 -9.95 -5.14 -2.87
C ALA A 143 -10.34 -6.63 -2.83
N CYS A 144 -10.20 -7.28 -1.68
CA CYS A 144 -10.61 -8.68 -1.49
C CYS A 144 -12.11 -8.88 -1.70
N ARG A 145 -12.94 -7.92 -1.27
CA ARG A 145 -14.40 -7.93 -1.49
C ARG A 145 -14.79 -7.69 -2.95
N GLN A 146 -14.04 -6.85 -3.66
CA GLN A 146 -14.31 -6.54 -5.08
C GLN A 146 -13.65 -7.52 -6.06
N TRP A 147 -12.84 -8.45 -5.55
CA TRP A 147 -12.11 -9.38 -6.39
C TRP A 147 -13.03 -10.39 -7.07
N LYS A 148 -12.67 -10.72 -8.32
CA LYS A 148 -13.33 -11.77 -9.12
C LYS A 148 -12.38 -12.95 -9.23
N PHE A 149 -12.87 -14.17 -9.02
CA PHE A 149 -12.09 -15.41 -9.02
C PHE A 149 -11.16 -15.61 -10.23
N ALA A 150 -11.48 -15.00 -11.38
CA ALA A 150 -10.68 -15.10 -12.60
C ALA A 150 -9.29 -14.40 -12.53
N ASP A 151 -9.04 -13.46 -11.61
CA ASP A 151 -7.76 -12.71 -11.55
C ASP A 151 -6.84 -13.16 -10.40
N VAL A 152 -6.47 -14.44 -10.41
CA VAL A 152 -5.56 -15.05 -9.43
C VAL A 152 -4.20 -14.33 -9.41
N SER A 153 -3.66 -13.97 -10.58
CA SER A 153 -2.36 -13.31 -10.68
C SER A 153 -2.39 -11.88 -10.13
N GLY A 154 -3.46 -11.13 -10.39
CA GLY A 154 -3.66 -9.80 -9.80
C GLY A 154 -3.75 -9.86 -8.29
N PHE A 155 -4.53 -10.78 -7.75
CA PHE A 155 -4.67 -10.98 -6.30
C PHE A 155 -3.33 -11.33 -5.65
N ARG A 156 -2.62 -12.34 -6.19
CA ARG A 156 -1.32 -12.78 -5.69
C ARG A 156 -0.29 -11.63 -5.68
N ARG A 157 -0.31 -10.76 -6.68
CA ARG A 157 0.58 -9.57 -6.70
C ARG A 157 0.17 -8.53 -5.67
N LEU A 158 -1.13 -8.35 -5.44
CA LEU A 158 -1.63 -7.40 -4.45
C LEU A 158 -1.26 -7.84 -3.03
N SER A 159 -1.54 -9.09 -2.68
CA SER A 159 -1.18 -9.67 -1.37
C SER A 159 0.32 -9.61 -1.13
N ALA A 160 1.15 -9.90 -2.15
CA ALA A 160 2.60 -9.78 -2.06
C ALA A 160 3.07 -8.34 -1.77
N VAL A 161 2.45 -7.34 -2.41
CA VAL A 161 2.76 -5.92 -2.19
C VAL A 161 2.38 -5.49 -0.77
N VAL A 162 1.19 -5.85 -0.30
CA VAL A 162 0.73 -5.51 1.05
C VAL A 162 1.58 -6.21 2.11
N LEU A 163 1.93 -7.47 1.90
CA LEU A 163 2.83 -8.21 2.78
C LEU A 163 4.21 -7.53 2.86
N SER A 164 4.84 -7.23 1.72
CA SER A 164 6.13 -6.53 1.72
C SER A 164 6.09 -5.19 2.45
N PHE A 165 4.95 -4.52 2.41
CA PHE A 165 4.76 -3.27 3.12
C PHE A 165 4.79 -3.47 4.64
N TYR A 166 3.97 -4.39 5.16
CA TYR A 166 3.93 -4.67 6.60
C TYR A 166 5.27 -5.16 7.14
N VAL A 167 5.94 -6.04 6.41
CA VAL A 167 7.22 -6.60 6.84
C VAL A 167 8.35 -5.57 6.85
N ARG A 168 8.30 -4.54 5.99
CA ARG A 168 9.36 -3.53 5.91
C ARG A 168 9.18 -2.39 6.91
N GLU A 169 7.96 -1.86 7.00
CA GLU A 169 7.70 -0.62 7.75
C GLU A 169 7.45 -0.85 9.24
N TYR A 170 6.94 -2.03 9.63
CA TYR A 170 6.66 -2.31 11.04
C TYR A 170 7.90 -2.90 11.73
N THR A 171 8.43 -2.14 12.69
CA THR A 171 9.40 -2.58 13.70
C THR A 171 8.69 -2.84 15.05
N SER A 172 9.40 -3.53 15.94
CA SER A 172 9.04 -4.19 17.21
C SER A 172 8.02 -3.54 18.18
N GLY A 173 7.53 -2.32 17.93
CA GLY A 173 6.53 -1.65 18.78
C GLY A 173 5.07 -1.83 18.37
N GLU A 174 4.79 -2.14 17.09
CA GLU A 174 3.43 -2.21 16.53
C GLU A 174 3.06 -3.64 16.02
N GLU A 175 3.64 -4.67 16.67
CA GLU A 175 3.58 -6.08 16.26
C GLU A 175 2.15 -6.63 16.11
N CYS A 176 1.21 -6.17 16.94
CA CYS A 176 -0.17 -6.66 16.96
C CYS A 176 -0.93 -6.33 15.66
N VAL A 177 -0.77 -5.11 15.14
CA VAL A 177 -1.44 -4.68 13.90
C VAL A 177 -0.84 -5.42 12.70
N ALA A 178 0.49 -5.52 12.63
CA ALA A 178 1.17 -6.26 11.57
C ALA A 178 0.77 -7.75 11.55
N SER A 179 0.68 -8.39 12.71
CA SER A 179 0.29 -9.80 12.84
C SER A 179 -1.13 -10.08 12.34
N SER A 180 -2.10 -9.25 12.74
CA SER A 180 -3.49 -9.41 12.30
C SER A 180 -3.64 -9.29 10.78
N VAL A 181 -2.91 -8.35 10.16
CA VAL A 181 -2.96 -8.14 8.71
C VAL A 181 -2.29 -9.29 7.96
N ILE A 182 -1.12 -9.74 8.42
CA ILE A 182 -0.42 -10.87 7.79
C ILE A 182 -1.25 -12.15 7.89
N THR A 183 -1.86 -12.40 9.05
CA THR A 183 -2.79 -13.52 9.24
C THR A 183 -3.97 -13.43 8.27
N GLY A 184 -4.61 -12.25 8.17
CA GLY A 184 -5.71 -12.03 7.22
C GLY A 184 -5.31 -12.25 5.75
N ILE A 185 -4.08 -11.86 5.35
CA ILE A 185 -3.56 -12.14 4.00
C ILE A 185 -3.44 -13.65 3.76
N LEU A 186 -2.91 -14.40 4.73
CA LEU A 186 -2.74 -15.85 4.62
C LEU A 186 -4.09 -16.57 4.57
N GLU A 187 -5.04 -16.16 5.39
CA GLU A 187 -6.42 -16.68 5.37
C GLU A 187 -7.09 -16.41 4.02
N ASP A 188 -6.99 -15.18 3.50
CA ASP A 188 -7.54 -14.81 2.19
C ASP A 188 -6.95 -15.66 1.06
N LEU A 189 -5.63 -15.89 1.06
CA LEU A 189 -4.96 -16.72 0.06
C LEU A 189 -5.39 -18.19 0.17
N ASN A 190 -5.49 -18.72 1.39
CA ASN A 190 -5.90 -20.09 1.66
C ASN A 190 -7.36 -20.34 1.26
N GLN A 191 -8.29 -19.47 1.68
CA GLN A 191 -9.71 -19.56 1.35
C GLN A 191 -9.97 -19.55 -0.16
N ARG A 192 -9.07 -18.92 -0.93
CA ARG A 192 -9.15 -18.80 -2.39
C ARG A 192 -8.32 -19.84 -3.13
N ALA A 193 -7.71 -20.79 -2.42
CA ALA A 193 -6.77 -21.78 -2.96
C ALA A 193 -5.64 -21.15 -3.82
N ILE A 194 -5.18 -19.96 -3.44
CA ILE A 194 -4.11 -19.26 -4.13
C ILE A 194 -2.78 -19.61 -3.45
N GLY A 195 -1.94 -20.36 -4.16
CA GLY A 195 -0.59 -20.66 -3.71
C GLY A 195 0.26 -19.40 -3.48
N LEU A 196 1.18 -19.51 -2.52
CA LEU A 196 2.18 -18.49 -2.25
C LEU A 196 3.12 -18.33 -3.45
N SER A 197 3.66 -17.12 -3.63
CA SER A 197 4.72 -16.87 -4.61
C SER A 197 6.08 -16.82 -3.90
N PRO A 198 7.20 -16.91 -4.62
CA PRO A 198 8.53 -16.74 -4.02
C PRO A 198 8.67 -15.46 -3.18
N HIS A 199 8.05 -14.37 -3.63
CA HIS A 199 8.00 -13.12 -2.85
C HIS A 199 7.24 -13.25 -1.52
N HIS A 200 6.15 -14.02 -1.46
CA HIS A 200 5.43 -14.26 -0.20
C HIS A 200 6.30 -15.02 0.78
N TYR A 201 6.92 -16.13 0.35
CA TYR A 201 7.84 -16.90 1.18
C TYR A 201 8.96 -16.02 1.74
N SER A 202 9.63 -15.26 0.86
CA SER A 202 10.71 -14.36 1.23
C SER A 202 10.29 -13.32 2.28
N MET A 203 9.09 -12.74 2.18
CA MET A 203 8.61 -11.75 3.14
C MET A 203 8.13 -12.38 4.46
N LEU A 204 7.46 -13.53 4.42
CA LEU A 204 7.02 -14.25 5.62
C LEU A 204 8.21 -14.73 6.46
N ILE A 205 9.26 -15.26 5.83
CA ILE A 205 10.51 -15.64 6.53
C ILE A 205 11.11 -14.43 7.25
N LEU A 206 11.23 -13.31 6.54
CA LEU A 206 11.77 -12.07 7.12
C LEU A 206 10.90 -11.56 8.27
N TYR A 207 9.57 -11.62 8.13
CA TYR A 207 8.62 -11.23 9.16
C TYR A 207 8.80 -12.05 10.43
N PHE A 208 8.73 -13.37 10.32
CA PHE A 208 8.84 -14.27 11.47
C PHE A 208 10.20 -14.14 12.14
N GLY A 209 11.27 -13.95 11.37
CA GLY A 209 12.59 -13.62 11.90
C GLY A 209 12.61 -12.32 12.71
N LYS A 210 12.00 -11.24 12.19
CA LYS A 210 11.93 -9.93 12.88
C LYS A 210 11.22 -10.00 14.22
N ILE A 211 10.16 -10.79 14.33
CA ILE A 211 9.41 -10.96 15.59
C ILE A 211 10.00 -12.07 16.49
N GLY A 212 11.19 -12.59 16.15
CA GLY A 212 11.88 -13.63 16.91
C GLY A 212 11.25 -15.03 16.83
N ASN A 213 10.24 -15.24 15.98
CA ASN A 213 9.61 -16.54 15.78
C ASN A 213 10.36 -17.36 14.72
N MET A 214 11.57 -17.80 15.05
CA MET A 214 12.41 -18.54 14.11
C MET A 214 11.81 -19.89 13.71
N SER A 215 11.00 -20.52 14.58
CA SER A 215 10.33 -21.79 14.26
C SER A 215 9.38 -21.63 13.05
N GLU A 216 8.53 -20.60 13.05
CA GLU A 216 7.65 -20.33 11.91
C GLU A 216 8.44 -19.89 10.66
N ALA A 217 9.53 -19.13 10.82
CA ALA A 217 10.39 -18.78 9.70
C ALA A 217 10.96 -20.03 8.99
N LEU A 218 11.39 -21.04 9.75
CA LEU A 218 11.91 -22.30 9.20
C LEU A 218 10.80 -23.14 8.55
N LYS A 219 9.61 -23.22 9.14
CA LYS A 219 8.46 -23.91 8.49
C LYS A 219 8.10 -23.27 7.16
N VAL A 220 8.15 -21.94 7.06
CA VAL A 220 7.91 -21.24 5.79
C VAL A 220 9.03 -21.55 4.79
N LEU A 221 10.29 -21.64 5.24
CA LEU A 221 11.42 -22.04 4.39
C LEU A 221 11.26 -23.47 3.89
N GLU A 222 10.91 -24.43 4.74
CA GLU A 222 10.66 -25.82 4.34
C GLU A 222 9.61 -25.90 3.24
N ARG A 223 8.45 -25.23 3.44
CA ARG A 223 7.41 -25.13 2.40
C ARG A 223 7.88 -24.43 1.12
N ALA A 224 8.80 -23.47 1.24
CA ALA A 224 9.40 -22.82 0.08
C ALA A 224 10.35 -23.76 -0.67
N MET A 225 11.01 -24.70 0.02
CA MET A 225 11.86 -25.70 -0.60
C MET A 225 11.06 -26.78 -1.34
N ASP A 226 9.75 -26.91 -1.11
CA ASP A 226 8.87 -27.76 -1.92
C ASP A 226 8.44 -27.10 -3.25
N ASP A 227 8.64 -25.78 -3.41
CA ASP A 227 8.29 -25.03 -4.63
C ASP A 227 9.54 -24.76 -5.51
N PRO A 228 9.63 -25.33 -6.73
CA PRO A 228 10.76 -25.14 -7.64
C PRO A 228 11.06 -23.67 -8.00
N ALA A 229 10.04 -22.80 -8.02
CA ALA A 229 10.23 -21.38 -8.29
C ALA A 229 10.84 -20.65 -7.08
N ALA A 230 10.48 -21.07 -5.87
CA ALA A 230 11.02 -20.52 -4.64
C ALA A 230 12.46 -20.99 -4.39
N GLN A 231 12.80 -22.25 -4.66
CA GLN A 231 14.18 -22.77 -4.56
C GLN A 231 15.20 -21.92 -5.36
N LYS A 232 14.81 -21.36 -6.50
CA LYS A 232 15.72 -20.55 -7.34
C LYS A 232 15.79 -19.08 -6.92
N THR A 233 15.08 -18.67 -5.88
CA THR A 233 14.93 -17.26 -5.50
C THR A 233 15.93 -16.89 -4.40
N GLU A 234 17.01 -16.20 -4.76
CA GLU A 234 18.05 -15.73 -3.84
C GLU A 234 17.52 -14.95 -2.62
N ALA A 235 16.47 -14.15 -2.83
CA ALA A 235 15.85 -13.36 -1.77
C ALA A 235 15.24 -14.20 -0.62
N ILE A 236 14.96 -15.48 -0.85
CA ILE A 236 14.51 -16.40 0.22
C ILE A 236 15.69 -16.72 1.14
N TYR A 237 16.81 -17.18 0.59
CA TYR A 237 18.01 -17.48 1.36
C TYR A 237 18.55 -16.25 2.09
N TYR A 238 18.64 -15.11 1.40
CA TYR A 238 19.07 -13.85 2.01
C TYR A 238 18.21 -13.46 3.22
N ASN A 239 16.88 -13.60 3.11
CA ASN A 239 15.99 -13.30 4.23
C ASN A 239 16.00 -14.36 5.33
N THR A 240 16.32 -15.62 5.03
CA THR A 240 16.61 -16.63 6.05
C THR A 240 17.83 -16.24 6.87
N PHE A 241 18.94 -15.84 6.23
CA PHE A 241 20.12 -15.35 6.95
C PHE A 241 19.80 -14.14 7.83
N ARG A 242 19.00 -13.19 7.32
CA ARG A 242 18.54 -12.05 8.13
C ARG A 242 17.65 -12.47 9.30
N ALA A 243 16.74 -13.42 9.10
CA ALA A 243 15.88 -13.93 10.16
C ALA A 243 16.70 -14.55 11.30
N VAL A 244 17.73 -15.34 10.96
CA VAL A 244 18.68 -15.89 11.93
C VAL A 244 19.43 -14.76 12.63
N ALA A 245 19.95 -13.78 11.90
CA ALA A 245 20.66 -12.63 12.49
C ALA A 245 19.77 -11.86 13.48
N TYR A 246 18.47 -11.68 13.20
CA TYR A 246 17.52 -11.07 14.13
C TYR A 246 17.34 -11.91 15.40
N SER A 247 17.27 -13.23 15.28
CA SER A 247 17.13 -14.14 16.44
C SER A 247 18.37 -14.18 17.33
N LEU A 248 19.56 -13.97 16.74
CA LEU A 248 20.85 -14.02 17.43
C LEU A 248 21.30 -12.66 17.98
N SER A 249 20.74 -11.56 17.47
CA SER A 249 21.01 -10.22 18.00
C SER A 249 20.20 -10.06 19.29
N PRO A 250 20.84 -10.07 20.48
CA PRO A 250 20.11 -9.76 21.70
C PRO A 250 19.58 -8.34 21.56
N ARG A 251 18.33 -8.10 21.97
CA ARG A 251 17.69 -6.77 22.06
C ARG A 251 18.66 -5.69 22.58
N LEU A 252 19.37 -5.01 21.69
CA LEU A 252 20.30 -3.91 21.99
C LEU A 252 19.56 -2.62 22.41
N GLU A 253 18.23 -2.64 22.45
CA GLU A 253 17.42 -1.47 22.82
C GLU A 253 16.89 -1.52 24.27
N GLY A 254 17.20 -2.57 25.04
CA GLY A 254 16.64 -2.77 26.39
C GLY A 254 17.59 -2.59 27.59
N LYS A 255 18.87 -2.25 27.40
CA LYS A 255 19.84 -2.10 28.50
C LYS A 255 20.78 -0.90 28.31
N GLY A 256 20.20 0.30 28.19
CA GLY A 256 20.96 1.56 28.13
C GLY A 256 20.32 2.75 28.83
N ARG A 257 19.26 2.54 29.62
CA ARG A 257 18.58 3.60 30.38
C ARG A 257 18.11 3.09 31.74
N GLU A 258 19.05 2.60 32.55
CA GLU A 258 18.89 2.59 33.99
C GLU A 258 20.19 3.12 34.62
N GLN A 259 20.02 4.14 35.47
CA GLN A 259 20.96 4.66 36.47
C GLN A 259 22.17 5.50 36.01
N THR A 260 21.92 6.77 35.72
CA THR A 260 22.68 7.87 36.33
C THR A 260 21.68 8.94 36.79
N SER A 261 20.99 8.65 37.89
CA SER A 261 20.10 9.57 38.60
C SER A 261 20.17 9.25 40.09
N GLU A 262 21.38 9.26 40.62
CA GLU A 262 21.69 9.25 42.05
C GLU A 262 23.12 9.77 42.17
N ASP A 263 23.26 11.09 42.26
CA ASP A 263 24.38 11.82 42.89
C ASP A 263 24.29 13.32 42.54
N LEU A 264 23.15 13.94 42.81
CA LEU A 264 23.00 15.39 42.86
C LEU A 264 21.82 15.71 43.80
N ASP A 265 22.01 15.43 45.09
CA ASP A 265 21.42 16.20 46.19
C ASP A 265 21.80 15.57 47.53
N THR A 266 22.95 15.97 48.05
CA THR A 266 23.19 16.16 49.49
C THR A 266 24.60 16.72 49.68
N ARG A 267 24.74 18.05 49.56
CA ARG A 267 25.80 18.85 50.20
C ARG A 267 25.56 20.34 49.98
N SER A 268 24.73 20.91 50.85
CA SER A 268 24.70 22.31 51.33
C SER A 268 23.75 22.24 52.54
N ALA A 269 24.14 22.29 53.81
CA ALA A 269 24.98 23.28 54.51
C ALA A 269 24.55 24.71 54.14
#